data_AF-A0A4Q5PCL1-F1
#
_entry.id   AF-A0A4Q5PCL1-F1
#
_cell.length_a   1.000
_cell.length_b   1.000
_cell.length_c   1.000
_cell.angle_alpha   90.00
_cell.angle_beta   90.00
_cell.angle_gamma   90.00
#
_symmetry.space_group_name_H-M   'P 1'
#
loop_
_entity.id
_entity.type
_entity.pdbx_description
1 polymer ?
#
loop_
_entity_poly.entity_id
_entity_poly.type
_entity_poly.pdbx_seq_one_letter_code
_entity_poly.pdbx_strand_id
1 'polypeptide(L)'
;MNFDWINTIEEISVASISIIENKTPVEIVSDPEIKASLIKMISEMVRVGRFFQVDFPENFINHTLKKASLLNESFDISKSECIEKIGFITTLAEEKKIRVNQNQKILDILKEQNG
;
A
#
# COMPACT_ATOMS: atom_id res chain seq x y z
N MET A 1 2.03 15.45 -13.79
CA MET A 1 2.17 13.99 -13.61
C MET A 1 0.77 13.43 -13.49
N ASN A 2 0.37 12.49 -14.35
CA ASN A 2 -0.89 11.76 -14.17
C ASN A 2 -0.58 10.57 -13.26
N PHE A 3 -0.93 10.66 -11.97
CA PHE A 3 -0.67 9.59 -11.00
C PHE A 3 -1.85 8.61 -11.02
N ASP A 4 -1.63 7.38 -11.45
CA ASP A 4 -2.66 6.34 -11.48
C ASP A 4 -2.89 5.79 -10.08
N TRP A 5 -3.76 6.44 -9.33
CA TRP A 5 -4.06 6.13 -7.94
C TRP A 5 -4.52 4.70 -7.71
N ILE A 6 -5.39 4.17 -8.58
CA ILE A 6 -6.05 2.87 -8.36
C ILE A 6 -5.00 1.77 -8.51
N ASN A 7 -4.31 1.70 -9.64
CA ASN A 7 -3.29 0.69 -9.87
C ASN A 7 -2.12 0.85 -8.89
N THR A 8 -1.69 2.09 -8.64
CA THR A 8 -0.59 2.35 -7.70
C THR A 8 -0.89 1.79 -6.32
N ILE A 9 -2.06 2.09 -5.74
CA ILE A 9 -2.39 1.61 -4.39
C ILE A 9 -2.51 0.08 -4.35
N GLU A 10 -3.11 -0.55 -5.36
CA GLU A 10 -3.22 -2.01 -5.40
C GLU A 10 -1.85 -2.68 -5.34
N GLU A 11 -0.91 -2.22 -6.14
CA GLU A 11 0.37 -2.91 -6.31
C GLU A 11 1.33 -2.59 -5.16
N ILE A 12 1.48 -1.31 -4.78
CA ILE A 12 2.45 -0.94 -3.74
C ILE A 12 2.03 -1.42 -2.35
N SER A 13 0.73 -1.51 -2.06
CA SER A 13 0.26 -1.94 -0.75
C SER A 13 0.62 -3.40 -0.48
N VAL A 14 0.47 -4.27 -1.47
CA VAL A 14 0.83 -5.68 -1.34
C VAL A 14 2.35 -5.86 -1.42
N ALA A 15 3.02 -5.22 -2.40
CA ALA A 15 4.47 -5.35 -2.59
C ALA A 15 5.26 -4.93 -1.36
N SER A 16 4.92 -3.79 -0.75
CA SER A 16 5.60 -3.29 0.45
C SER A 16 5.50 -4.24 1.64
N ILE A 17 4.32 -4.81 1.90
CA ILE A 17 4.11 -5.79 2.96
C ILE A 17 4.84 -7.10 2.63
N SER A 18 4.82 -7.55 1.37
CA SER A 18 5.62 -8.71 0.91
C SER A 18 7.10 -8.55 1.16
N ILE A 19 7.65 -7.37 0.87
CA ILE A 19 9.07 -7.07 1.10
C ILE A 19 9.40 -7.05 2.60
N ILE A 20 8.55 -6.42 3.42
CA ILE A 20 8.80 -6.29 4.87
C ILE A 20 8.70 -7.64 5.58
N GLU A 21 7.65 -8.40 5.28
CA GLU A 21 7.35 -9.67 5.95
C GLU A 21 8.11 -10.84 5.32
N ASN A 22 8.77 -10.63 4.18
CA ASN A 22 9.37 -11.68 3.35
C ASN A 22 8.40 -12.84 3.07
N LYS A 23 7.17 -12.48 2.67
CA LYS A 23 6.04 -13.39 2.43
C LYS A 23 5.41 -13.14 1.06
N THR A 24 4.88 -14.20 0.45
CA THR A 24 4.09 -14.10 -0.78
C THR A 24 2.76 -13.37 -0.54
N PRO A 25 2.14 -12.81 -1.59
CA PRO A 25 0.83 -12.17 -1.48
C PRO A 25 -0.25 -13.06 -0.84
N VAL A 26 -0.25 -14.36 -1.15
CA VAL A 26 -1.20 -15.32 -0.56
C VAL A 26 -0.99 -15.48 0.93
N GLU A 27 0.26 -15.58 1.39
CA GLU A 27 0.58 -15.69 2.81
C GLU A 27 0.15 -14.44 3.58
N ILE A 28 0.33 -13.24 3.00
CA ILE A 28 -0.10 -11.96 3.58
C ILE A 28 -1.60 -11.92 3.83
N VAL A 29 -2.41 -12.32 2.85
CA VAL A 29 -3.88 -12.26 2.99
C VAL A 29 -4.46 -13.41 3.80
N SER A 30 -3.68 -14.47 4.00
CA SER A 30 -4.05 -15.63 4.83
C SER A 30 -3.73 -15.41 6.31
N ASP A 31 -2.71 -14.60 6.62
CA ASP A 31 -2.32 -14.22 7.97
C ASP A 31 -3.21 -13.07 8.50
N PRO A 32 -4.02 -13.27 9.56
CA PRO A 32 -4.97 -12.26 10.02
C PRO A 32 -4.34 -10.94 10.47
N GLU A 33 -3.15 -11.00 11.10
CA GLU A 33 -2.49 -9.81 11.63
C GLU A 33 -1.88 -8.98 10.48
N ILE A 34 -1.22 -9.65 9.55
CA ILE A 34 -0.63 -9.00 8.37
C ILE A 34 -1.74 -8.48 7.46
N LYS A 35 -2.82 -9.24 7.27
CA LYS A 35 -4.00 -8.78 6.51
C LYS A 35 -4.60 -7.51 7.13
N ALA A 36 -4.71 -7.44 8.45
CA ALA A 36 -5.22 -6.24 9.12
C ALA A 36 -4.29 -5.02 8.89
N SER A 37 -2.98 -5.25 8.92
CA SER A 37 -1.96 -4.25 8.57
C SER A 37 -2.12 -3.74 7.14
N LEU A 38 -2.27 -4.65 6.17
CA LEU A 38 -2.51 -4.35 4.76
C LEU A 38 -3.81 -3.54 4.55
N ILE A 39 -4.92 -3.97 5.16
CA ILE A 39 -6.20 -3.27 5.08
C ILE A 39 -6.07 -1.83 5.59
N LYS A 40 -5.37 -1.64 6.73
CA LYS A 40 -5.17 -0.32 7.31
C LYS A 40 -4.33 0.58 6.41
N MET A 41 -3.27 0.03 5.81
CA MET A 41 -2.43 0.73 4.84
C MET A 41 -3.25 1.20 3.63
N ILE A 42 -4.01 0.30 2.99
CA ILE A 42 -4.87 0.62 1.85
C ILE A 42 -5.92 1.67 2.23
N SER A 43 -6.58 1.50 3.38
CA SER A 43 -7.63 2.42 3.86
C SER A 43 -7.12 3.84 4.07
N GLU A 44 -5.89 3.99 4.55
CA GLU A 44 -5.23 5.29 4.68
C GLU A 44 -4.92 5.90 3.31
N MET A 45 -4.33 5.15 2.37
CA MET A 45 -4.04 5.64 1.02
C MET A 45 -5.30 6.05 0.25
N VAL A 46 -6.37 5.24 0.33
CA VAL A 46 -7.67 5.54 -0.29
C VAL A 46 -8.25 6.84 0.27
N ARG A 47 -8.12 7.08 1.58
CA ARG A 47 -8.58 8.32 2.20
C ARG A 47 -7.84 9.54 1.65
N VAL A 48 -6.53 9.42 1.43
CA VAL A 48 -5.73 10.47 0.78
C VAL A 48 -6.23 10.67 -0.65
N GLY A 49 -6.33 9.62 -1.46
CA GLY A 49 -6.79 9.75 -2.86
C GLY A 49 -8.19 10.36 -2.98
N ARG A 50 -9.14 9.98 -2.12
CA ARG A 50 -10.50 10.58 -2.09
C ARG A 50 -10.48 12.07 -1.78
N PHE A 51 -9.54 12.53 -0.94
CA PHE A 51 -9.36 13.97 -0.69
C PHE A 51 -8.96 14.72 -1.97
N PHE A 52 -8.20 14.07 -2.85
CA PHE A 52 -7.83 14.58 -4.18
C PHE A 52 -8.85 14.22 -5.27
N GLN A 53 -10.11 13.95 -4.90
CA GLN A 53 -11.23 13.68 -5.81
C GLN A 53 -11.05 12.44 -6.70
N VAL A 54 -10.24 11.48 -6.25
CA VAL A 54 -10.14 10.18 -6.91
C VAL A 54 -11.33 9.33 -6.52
N ASP A 55 -12.05 8.82 -7.52
CA ASP A 55 -13.13 7.88 -7.32
C ASP A 55 -12.57 6.46 -7.17
N PHE A 56 -12.81 5.85 -6.01
CA PHE A 56 -12.40 4.47 -5.72
C PHE A 56 -13.63 3.57 -5.70
N PRO A 57 -13.59 2.39 -6.34
CA PRO A 57 -14.66 1.42 -6.25
C PRO A 57 -15.07 1.12 -4.80
N GLU A 58 -16.36 0.95 -4.54
CA GLU A 58 -16.89 0.70 -3.19
C GLU A 58 -16.22 -0.50 -2.50
N ASN A 59 -15.89 -1.54 -3.29
CA ASN A 59 -15.24 -2.76 -2.83
C ASN A 59 -13.72 -2.78 -3.08
N PHE A 60 -13.07 -1.62 -3.25
CA PHE A 60 -11.66 -1.54 -3.64
C PHE A 60 -10.73 -2.36 -2.72
N ILE A 61 -10.89 -2.28 -1.39
CA ILE A 61 -10.08 -3.07 -0.45
C ILE A 61 -10.27 -4.57 -0.68
N ASN A 62 -11.52 -5.02 -0.81
CA ASN A 62 -11.82 -6.44 -1.06
C ASN A 62 -11.28 -6.90 -2.42
N HIS A 63 -11.30 -6.01 -3.42
CA HIS A 63 -10.70 -6.25 -4.72
C HIS A 63 -9.18 -6.44 -4.62
N THR A 64 -8.47 -5.54 -3.92
CA THR A 64 -7.03 -5.66 -3.71
C THR A 64 -6.66 -6.95 -2.97
N LEU A 65 -7.39 -7.29 -1.90
CA LEU A 65 -7.18 -8.54 -1.15
C LEU A 65 -7.42 -9.78 -2.02
N LYS A 66 -8.47 -9.76 -2.85
CA LYS A 66 -8.75 -10.86 -3.79
C LYS A 66 -7.66 -10.98 -4.84
N LYS A 67 -7.18 -9.86 -5.41
CA LYS A 67 -6.07 -9.84 -6.36
C LYS A 67 -4.82 -10.46 -5.72
N ALA A 68 -4.46 -10.04 -4.51
CA ALA A 68 -3.34 -10.62 -3.76
C ALA A 68 -3.50 -12.12 -3.48
N SER A 69 -4.73 -12.59 -3.20
CA SER A 69 -5.00 -14.03 -2.96
C SER A 69 -4.81 -14.93 -4.20
N LEU A 70 -4.72 -14.33 -5.40
CA LEU A 70 -4.56 -15.06 -6.66
C LEU A 70 -3.11 -14.99 -7.19
N LEU A 71 -2.23 -14.26 -6.51
CA LEU A 71 -0.85 -14.05 -6.94
C LEU A 71 0.09 -15.05 -6.27
N ASN A 72 0.69 -15.94 -7.06
CA ASN A 72 1.70 -16.89 -6.57
C ASN A 72 3.05 -16.21 -6.25
N GLU A 73 3.33 -15.08 -6.90
CA GLU A 73 4.55 -14.28 -6.74
C GLU A 73 4.18 -12.82 -6.46
N SER A 74 5.07 -12.08 -5.80
CA SER A 74 4.89 -10.65 -5.56
C SER A 74 4.75 -9.88 -6.87
N PHE A 75 4.14 -8.69 -6.81
CA PHE A 75 4.26 -7.71 -7.89
C PHE A 75 5.74 -7.45 -8.20
N ASP A 76 6.07 -7.27 -9.48
CA ASP A 76 7.41 -6.87 -9.96
C ASP A 76 7.63 -5.37 -9.67
N ILE A 77 7.67 -5.04 -8.39
CA ILE A 77 7.86 -3.70 -7.86
C ILE A 77 9.04 -3.72 -6.93
N SER A 78 10.02 -2.86 -7.22
CA SER A 78 11.22 -2.75 -6.40
C SER A 78 10.93 -2.11 -5.04
N LYS A 79 11.82 -2.37 -4.06
CA LYS A 79 11.80 -1.67 -2.76
C LYS A 79 11.85 -0.15 -2.93
N SER A 80 12.73 0.33 -3.81
CA SER A 80 12.87 1.77 -4.10
C SER A 80 11.59 2.38 -4.63
N GLU A 81 10.87 1.67 -5.51
CA GLU A 81 9.59 2.12 -6.04
C GLU A 81 8.49 2.15 -4.96
N CYS A 82 8.48 1.19 -4.04
CA CYS A 82 7.61 1.25 -2.86
C CYS A 82 7.91 2.51 -2.02
N ILE A 83 9.18 2.78 -1.74
CA ILE A 83 9.60 3.96 -0.96
C ILE A 83 9.16 5.25 -1.65
N GLU A 84 9.36 5.36 -2.96
CA GLU A 84 8.99 6.54 -3.74
C GLU A 84 7.48 6.78 -3.71
N LYS A 85 6.69 5.77 -4.07
CA LYS A 85 5.23 5.89 -4.19
C LYS A 85 4.54 6.08 -2.83
N ILE A 86 4.98 5.37 -1.80
CA ILE A 86 4.46 5.57 -0.43
C ILE A 86 4.92 6.93 0.11
N GLY A 87 6.17 7.33 -0.16
CA GLY A 87 6.70 8.65 0.19
C GLY A 87 5.89 9.79 -0.42
N PHE A 88 5.50 9.66 -1.69
CA PHE A 88 4.61 10.61 -2.36
C PHE A 88 3.24 10.70 -1.67
N ILE A 89 2.57 9.57 -1.41
CA ILE A 89 1.24 9.56 -0.76
C ILE A 89 1.30 10.13 0.66
N THR A 90 2.34 9.79 1.43
CA THR A 90 2.53 10.31 2.81
C THR A 90 2.81 11.81 2.82
N THR A 91 3.59 12.32 1.87
CA THR A 91 3.81 13.78 1.69
C THR A 91 2.50 14.51 1.40
N LEU A 92 1.68 13.99 0.46
CA LEU A 92 0.37 14.56 0.18
C LEU A 92 -0.56 14.52 1.41
N ALA A 93 -0.50 13.45 2.21
CA ALA A 93 -1.27 13.34 3.44
C ALA A 93 -0.85 14.41 4.46
N GLU A 94 0.45 14.65 4.62
CA GLU A 94 1.00 15.66 5.51
C GLU A 94 0.56 17.08 5.13
N GLU A 95 0.68 17.44 3.84
CA GLU A 95 0.23 18.74 3.31
C GLU A 95 -1.25 19.02 3.61
N LYS A 96 -2.06 17.96 3.69
CA LYS A 96 -3.51 18.02 3.95
C LYS A 96 -3.88 17.66 5.40
N LYS A 97 -2.90 17.46 6.28
CA LYS A 97 -3.08 17.07 7.69
C LYS A 97 -3.92 15.79 7.86
N ILE A 98 -3.83 14.86 6.91
CA ILE A 98 -4.48 13.55 6.94
C ILE A 98 -3.56 12.57 7.66
N ARG A 99 -4.06 11.92 8.72
CA ARG A 99 -3.27 10.92 9.47
C ARG A 99 -3.15 9.61 8.70
N VAL A 100 -1.91 9.20 8.44
CA VAL A 100 -1.53 7.97 7.71
C VAL A 100 -0.44 7.18 8.46
N ASN A 101 -0.70 6.89 9.74
CA ASN A 101 0.29 6.31 10.65
C ASN A 101 0.82 4.94 10.18
N GLN A 102 -0.04 4.12 9.57
CA GLN A 102 0.39 2.82 9.05
C GLN A 102 1.34 2.99 7.87
N ASN A 103 1.00 3.87 6.93
CA ASN A 103 1.85 4.15 5.78
C ASN A 103 3.20 4.75 6.18
N GLN A 104 3.22 5.64 7.18
CA GLN A 104 4.46 6.18 7.71
C GLN A 104 5.34 5.08 8.31
N LYS A 105 4.76 4.20 9.15
CA LYS A 105 5.49 3.06 9.73
C LYS A 105 6.08 2.15 8.66
N ILE A 106 5.31 1.82 7.63
CA ILE A 106 5.78 0.98 6.51
C ILE A 106 6.91 1.67 5.74
N LEU A 107 6.77 2.97 5.46
CA LEU A 107 7.80 3.75 4.79
C LEU A 107 9.12 3.78 5.58
N ASP A 108 9.04 3.96 6.89
CA ASP A 108 10.21 4.01 7.76
C ASP A 108 10.95 2.65 7.76
N ILE A 109 10.23 1.53 7.89
CA ILE A 109 10.82 0.18 7.80
C ILE A 109 11.48 -0.04 6.44
N LEU A 110 10.82 0.32 5.33
CA LEU A 110 11.39 0.14 3.99
C LEU A 110 12.69 0.94 3.82
N LYS A 111 12.74 2.17 4.34
CA LYS A 111 13.94 3.01 4.31
C LYS A 111 15.06 2.42 5.16
N GLU A 112 14.77 1.94 6.37
CA GLU A 112 15.76 1.28 7.24
C GLU A 112 16.38 0.06 6.57
N GLN A 113 15.58 -0.71 5.81
CA GLN A 113 16.09 -1.86 5.04
C GLN A 113 16.82 -1.47 3.73
N ASN A 114 16.95 -0.19 3.39
CA ASN A 114 17.55 0.29 2.12
C ASN A 114 18.95 0.90 2.28
N GLY A 115 19.39 1.18 3.52
CA GLY A 115 20.69 1.81 3.81
C GLY A 115 20.60 3.33 3.91
#